data_AF-A0A2N9AJZ8-F1
#
_entry.id   AF-A0A2N9AJZ8-F1
#
_cell.length_a   1.000
_cell.length_b   1.000
_cell.length_c   1.000
_cell.angle_alpha   90.00
_cell.angle_beta   90.00
_cell.angle_gamma   90.00
#
_symmetry.space_group_name_H-M   'P 1'
#
loop_
_entity.id
_entity.type
_entity.pdbx_description
1 polymer ?
#
loop_
_entity_poly.entity_id
_entity_poly.type
_entity_poly.pdbx_seq_one_letter_code
_entity_poly.pdbx_strand_id
1 'polypeptide(L)'
;MPNYAINRLTLTGPVSELRRFESECIRVQRDEPAGTPALDLEALVPVPPEIVATFDDRSDEARQAAVAATGCENWRDWCIQSWGTKWNTCDFIGRMIDGMIYDCVFDTAWSCPEPALRELAAKYPALSGTIVSCDPADDWCLIGTIQHGFYSSSASAYDPQIDLLMWAGYQEMAYPGALIHALIESVSGERAGEASRDMAVPERRRTIFAALDQRLTHSLCRRFYFERSALDVLALLEAGQSVWDIRERNLVQHPGSAKDVAFLLGNDRMRTPLDRQLLIGMATALRDDALVGCGDNEKAARDRRTRIEDQVLPDYDEDDLRAWAAVAMYRPGVLIDMGSIEALEQSVLDYADRLHADLLAHMDSGGIEFPDPIRTEQAIDCALEALRLPTQEGVRFGAAEVGSSSP
;
A
#
# COMPACT_ATOMS: atom_id res chain seq x y z
N MET A 1 19.66 -14.55 3.73
CA MET A 1 18.26 -14.89 3.46
C MET A 1 17.92 -14.40 2.05
N PRO A 2 17.02 -15.04 1.29
CA PRO A 2 16.53 -14.45 0.05
C PRO A 2 15.93 -13.08 0.37
N ASN A 3 16.16 -12.08 -0.49
CA ASN A 3 15.43 -10.83 -0.40
C ASN A 3 14.05 -11.01 -1.04
N TYR A 4 12.98 -10.65 -0.34
CA TYR A 4 11.59 -10.87 -0.78
C TYR A 4 10.88 -9.54 -0.95
N ALA A 5 10.24 -9.39 -2.11
CA ALA A 5 9.29 -8.33 -2.36
C ALA A 5 7.90 -8.79 -1.90
N ILE A 6 7.21 -7.93 -1.17
CA ILE A 6 5.85 -8.19 -0.70
C ILE A 6 4.91 -7.62 -1.76
N ASN A 7 3.87 -8.38 -2.14
CA ASN A 7 2.92 -7.97 -3.17
C ASN A 7 1.48 -8.10 -2.68
N ARG A 8 0.64 -7.13 -3.04
CA ARG A 8 -0.81 -7.18 -2.87
C ARG A 8 -1.49 -6.98 -4.20
N LEU A 9 -2.24 -7.98 -4.63
CA LEU A 9 -3.07 -7.94 -5.83
C LEU A 9 -4.54 -7.87 -5.44
N THR A 10 -5.23 -6.82 -5.89
CA THR A 10 -6.66 -6.62 -5.64
C THR A 10 -7.38 -6.49 -6.98
N LEU A 11 -8.29 -7.42 -7.27
CA LEU A 11 -8.99 -7.54 -8.55
C LEU A 11 -10.50 -7.40 -8.35
N THR A 12 -11.18 -6.77 -9.32
CA THR A 12 -12.62 -6.66 -9.43
C THR A 12 -13.07 -6.93 -10.87
N GLY A 13 -14.36 -7.22 -11.06
CA GLY A 13 -14.95 -7.48 -12.37
C GLY A 13 -16.13 -8.45 -12.27
N PRO A 14 -16.57 -9.03 -13.40
CA PRO A 14 -17.61 -10.04 -13.39
C PRO A 14 -17.24 -11.21 -12.47
N VAL A 15 -18.17 -11.61 -11.60
CA VAL A 15 -17.95 -12.70 -10.62
C VAL A 15 -17.48 -13.98 -11.29
N SER A 16 -17.99 -14.29 -12.48
CA SER A 16 -17.57 -15.46 -13.27
C SER A 16 -16.08 -15.41 -13.64
N GLU A 17 -15.55 -14.22 -13.96
CA GLU A 17 -14.14 -14.04 -14.31
C GLU A 17 -13.25 -14.10 -13.06
N LEU A 18 -13.70 -13.54 -11.93
CA LEU A 18 -12.99 -13.66 -10.65
C LEU A 18 -12.90 -15.13 -10.19
N ARG A 19 -14.00 -15.89 -10.34
CA ARG A 19 -14.02 -17.33 -10.06
C ARG A 19 -13.14 -18.12 -11.03
N ARG A 20 -13.12 -17.75 -12.32
CA ARG A 20 -12.20 -18.35 -13.29
C ARG A 20 -10.75 -18.13 -12.86
N PHE A 21 -10.40 -16.88 -12.56
CA PHE A 21 -9.08 -16.51 -12.05
C PHE A 21 -8.69 -17.32 -10.80
N GLU A 22 -9.56 -17.33 -9.78
CA GLU A 22 -9.33 -18.08 -8.54
C GLU A 22 -9.10 -19.57 -8.83
N SER A 23 -9.95 -20.19 -9.65
CA SER A 23 -9.84 -21.63 -9.96
C SER A 23 -8.63 -21.99 -10.82
N GLU A 24 -8.21 -21.10 -11.71
CA GLU A 24 -7.14 -21.38 -12.67
C GLU A 24 -5.78 -20.98 -12.14
N CYS A 25 -5.66 -19.91 -11.34
CA CYS A 25 -4.39 -19.31 -10.96
C CYS A 25 -4.02 -19.52 -9.49
N ILE A 26 -4.96 -19.90 -8.63
CA ILE A 26 -4.67 -20.17 -7.22
C ILE A 26 -4.56 -21.67 -7.02
N ARG A 27 -3.33 -22.17 -6.90
CA ARG A 27 -3.03 -23.61 -6.90
C ARG A 27 -2.07 -23.98 -5.79
N VAL A 28 -2.17 -25.21 -5.31
CA VAL A 28 -1.10 -25.82 -4.49
C VAL A 28 0.07 -26.12 -5.43
N GLN A 29 1.27 -25.68 -5.06
CA GLN A 29 2.45 -25.90 -5.89
C GLN A 29 2.70 -27.40 -6.08
N ARG A 30 3.07 -27.80 -7.30
CA ARG A 30 3.30 -29.22 -7.62
C ARG A 30 4.42 -29.84 -6.79
N ASP A 31 5.44 -29.05 -6.49
CA ASP A 31 6.63 -29.49 -5.76
C ASP A 31 6.40 -29.53 -4.24
N GLU A 32 5.30 -28.95 -3.76
CA GLU A 32 4.87 -29.00 -2.37
C GLU A 32 3.38 -29.36 -2.26
N PRO A 33 2.99 -30.62 -2.52
CA PRO A 33 1.57 -31.02 -2.58
C PRO A 33 0.81 -30.89 -1.26
N ALA A 34 1.53 -30.78 -0.14
CA ALA A 34 0.98 -30.53 1.19
C ALA A 34 0.96 -29.04 1.56
N GLY A 35 1.43 -28.17 0.66
CA GLY A 35 1.52 -26.72 0.84
C GLY A 35 0.15 -26.05 0.77
N THR A 36 0.12 -24.77 1.12
CA THR A 36 -1.06 -23.93 0.96
C THR A 36 -1.22 -23.50 -0.49
N PRO A 37 -2.46 -23.23 -0.95
CA PRO A 37 -2.66 -22.61 -2.26
C PRO A 37 -1.91 -21.28 -2.34
N ALA A 38 -1.30 -21.01 -3.49
CA ALA A 38 -0.60 -19.77 -3.80
C ALA A 38 -0.97 -19.27 -5.20
N LEU A 39 -0.62 -18.00 -5.50
CA LEU A 39 -0.74 -17.48 -6.86
C LEU A 39 0.32 -18.15 -7.74
N ASP A 40 -0.11 -19.09 -8.57
CA ASP A 40 0.77 -19.89 -9.41
C ASP A 40 1.15 -19.13 -10.69
N LEU A 41 2.40 -18.67 -10.78
CA LEU A 41 2.91 -17.99 -11.97
C LEU A 41 2.97 -18.92 -13.19
N GLU A 42 3.14 -20.23 -13.00
CA GLU A 42 3.11 -21.24 -14.08
C GLU A 42 1.70 -21.39 -14.67
N ALA A 43 0.65 -21.10 -13.89
CA ALA A 43 -0.73 -21.07 -14.39
C ALA A 43 -0.99 -19.93 -15.37
N LEU A 44 -0.22 -18.85 -15.26
CA LEU A 44 -0.27 -17.69 -16.15
C LEU A 44 0.69 -17.90 -17.33
N VAL A 45 1.93 -18.27 -17.03
CA VAL A 45 3.01 -18.44 -18.02
C VAL A 45 3.71 -19.78 -17.76
N PRO A 46 3.31 -20.86 -18.45
CA PRO A 46 3.90 -22.18 -18.24
C PRO A 46 5.38 -22.24 -18.59
N VAL A 47 6.17 -22.95 -17.77
CA VAL A 47 7.59 -23.20 -18.06
C VAL A 47 7.71 -24.19 -19.23
N PRO A 48 8.42 -23.85 -20.32
CA PRO A 48 8.62 -24.78 -21.44
C PRO A 48 9.41 -26.03 -21.01
N PRO A 49 9.11 -27.21 -21.58
CA PRO A 49 9.82 -28.45 -21.25
C PRO A 49 11.34 -28.36 -21.44
N GLU A 50 11.80 -27.62 -22.44
CA GLU A 50 13.21 -27.38 -22.73
C GLU A 50 13.89 -26.61 -21.59
N ILE A 51 13.16 -25.70 -20.93
CA ILE A 51 13.63 -24.99 -19.75
C ILE A 51 13.64 -25.90 -18.52
N VAL A 52 12.57 -26.68 -18.31
CA VAL A 52 12.48 -27.64 -17.20
C VAL A 52 13.65 -28.64 -17.24
N ALA A 53 14.05 -29.08 -18.43
CA ALA A 53 15.21 -29.95 -18.59
C ALA A 53 16.51 -29.35 -18.01
N THR A 54 16.65 -28.01 -18.01
CA THR A 54 17.83 -27.32 -17.47
C THR A 54 17.87 -27.25 -15.93
N PHE A 55 16.84 -27.71 -15.23
CA PHE A 55 16.86 -27.77 -13.76
C PHE A 55 17.94 -28.74 -13.26
N ASP A 56 17.99 -29.94 -13.85
CA ASP A 56 18.91 -30.99 -13.45
C ASP A 56 20.04 -31.22 -14.48
N ASP A 57 19.78 -30.96 -15.77
CA ASP A 57 20.76 -31.14 -16.83
C ASP A 57 21.51 -29.84 -17.15
N ARG A 58 22.82 -29.84 -16.88
CA ARG A 58 23.72 -28.71 -17.16
C ARG A 58 24.59 -28.92 -18.41
N SER A 59 24.20 -29.85 -19.28
CA SER A 59 24.88 -30.11 -20.55
C SER A 59 24.75 -28.93 -21.53
N ASP A 60 25.70 -28.83 -22.45
CA ASP A 60 25.65 -27.83 -23.53
C ASP A 60 24.48 -28.11 -24.48
N GLU A 61 24.07 -29.36 -24.64
CA GLU A 61 22.93 -29.78 -25.45
C GLU A 61 21.60 -29.26 -24.87
N ALA A 62 21.37 -29.44 -23.56
CA ALA A 62 20.19 -28.91 -22.88
C ALA A 62 20.13 -27.38 -22.97
N ARG A 63 21.27 -26.70 -22.76
CA ARG A 63 21.37 -25.24 -22.91
C ARG A 63 21.06 -24.79 -24.34
N GLN A 64 21.59 -25.47 -25.35
CA GLN A 64 21.30 -25.13 -26.76
C GLN A 64 19.83 -25.31 -27.12
N ALA A 65 19.19 -26.37 -26.62
CA ALA A 65 17.75 -26.60 -26.80
C ALA A 65 16.91 -25.50 -26.12
N ALA A 66 17.24 -25.14 -24.88
CA ALA A 66 16.61 -24.04 -24.14
C ALA A 66 16.71 -22.70 -24.87
N VAL A 67 17.92 -22.33 -25.33
CA VAL A 67 18.15 -21.10 -26.09
C VAL A 67 17.39 -21.11 -27.40
N ALA A 68 17.38 -22.23 -28.12
CA ALA A 68 16.64 -22.34 -29.38
C ALA A 68 15.13 -22.17 -29.20
N ALA A 69 14.56 -22.66 -28.09
CA ALA A 69 13.13 -22.59 -27.81
C ALA A 69 12.69 -21.23 -27.25
N THR A 70 13.52 -20.59 -26.42
CA THR A 70 13.08 -19.44 -25.60
C THR A 70 14.00 -18.22 -25.66
N GLY A 71 15.21 -18.37 -26.18
CA GLY A 71 16.27 -17.36 -26.09
C GLY A 71 17.01 -17.34 -24.74
N CYS A 72 16.59 -18.14 -23.75
CA CYS A 72 17.20 -18.18 -22.42
C CYS A 72 18.12 -19.40 -22.27
N GLU A 73 19.26 -19.22 -21.58
CA GLU A 73 20.24 -20.30 -21.39
C GLU A 73 19.85 -21.32 -20.33
N ASN A 74 19.07 -20.89 -19.35
CA ASN A 74 18.70 -21.70 -18.20
C ASN A 74 17.38 -21.21 -17.63
N TRP A 75 16.82 -22.02 -16.75
CA TRP A 75 15.57 -21.73 -16.09
C TRP A 75 15.53 -20.43 -15.30
N ARG A 76 16.63 -20.02 -14.66
CA ARG A 76 16.65 -18.81 -13.84
C ARG A 76 16.44 -17.59 -14.72
N ASP A 77 17.16 -17.52 -15.83
CA ASP A 77 17.08 -16.41 -16.76
C ASP A 77 15.71 -16.37 -17.45
N TRP A 78 15.14 -17.56 -17.76
CA TRP A 78 13.77 -17.67 -18.27
C TRP A 78 12.72 -17.19 -17.27
N CYS A 79 12.80 -17.58 -15.99
CA CYS A 79 11.86 -17.16 -14.95
C CYS A 79 11.91 -15.63 -14.75
N ILE A 80 13.11 -15.06 -14.67
CA ILE A 80 13.26 -13.60 -14.54
C ILE A 80 12.64 -12.88 -15.75
N GLN A 81 12.87 -13.38 -16.97
CA GLN A 81 12.32 -12.77 -18.17
C GLN A 81 10.79 -12.94 -18.29
N SER A 82 10.26 -14.11 -17.94
CA SER A 82 8.87 -14.51 -18.23
C SER A 82 7.91 -14.24 -17.07
N TRP A 83 8.40 -14.32 -15.84
CA TRP A 83 7.63 -14.05 -14.62
C TRP A 83 8.02 -12.74 -13.96
N GLY A 84 9.24 -12.25 -14.17
CA GLY A 84 9.80 -11.09 -13.48
C GLY A 84 10.52 -11.44 -12.18
N THR A 85 10.48 -12.71 -11.75
CA THR A 85 10.96 -13.19 -10.46
C THR A 85 11.73 -14.48 -10.64
N LYS A 86 12.55 -14.85 -9.65
CA LYS A 86 13.36 -16.08 -9.75
C LYS A 86 12.53 -17.36 -9.61
N TRP A 87 11.55 -17.37 -8.70
CA TRP A 87 10.72 -18.53 -8.41
C TRP A 87 9.25 -18.12 -8.34
N ASN A 88 8.37 -19.11 -8.18
CA ASN A 88 6.96 -18.92 -7.93
C ASN A 88 6.69 -18.16 -6.61
N THR A 89 5.45 -17.75 -6.37
CA THR A 89 5.07 -16.97 -5.19
C THR A 89 5.12 -17.81 -3.91
N CYS A 90 5.35 -17.17 -2.76
CA CYS A 90 5.26 -17.80 -1.44
C CYS A 90 4.45 -16.93 -0.47
N ASP A 91 4.27 -17.39 0.76
CA ASP A 91 3.62 -16.66 1.86
C ASP A 91 2.27 -16.03 1.45
N PHE A 92 1.45 -16.84 0.78
CA PHE A 92 0.22 -16.41 0.16
C PHE A 92 -0.97 -16.38 1.13
N ILE A 93 -1.76 -15.31 1.05
CA ILE A 93 -3.06 -15.20 1.69
C ILE A 93 -4.06 -14.56 0.70
N GLY A 94 -5.09 -15.29 0.30
CA GLY A 94 -6.10 -14.83 -0.65
C GLY A 94 -7.53 -15.01 -0.16
N ARG A 95 -8.44 -14.11 -0.55
CA ARG A 95 -9.86 -14.16 -0.19
C ARG A 95 -10.75 -13.39 -1.16
N MET A 96 -12.01 -13.83 -1.24
CA MET A 96 -13.09 -13.08 -1.87
C MET A 96 -13.72 -12.11 -0.85
N ILE A 97 -13.82 -10.84 -1.22
CA ILE A 97 -14.46 -9.77 -0.45
C ILE A 97 -15.78 -9.39 -1.11
N ASP A 98 -16.86 -9.43 -0.33
CA ASP A 98 -18.23 -9.06 -0.71
C ASP A 98 -18.74 -9.74 -2.01
N GLY A 99 -18.10 -10.83 -2.44
CA GLY A 99 -18.41 -11.53 -3.69
C GLY A 99 -18.00 -10.81 -4.98
N MET A 100 -17.40 -9.62 -4.90
CA MET A 100 -17.15 -8.73 -6.04
C MET A 100 -15.67 -8.33 -6.20
N ILE A 101 -14.85 -8.64 -5.20
CA ILE A 101 -13.42 -8.31 -5.19
C ILE A 101 -12.63 -9.55 -4.76
N TYR A 102 -11.58 -9.89 -5.47
CA TYR A 102 -10.60 -10.87 -5.05
C TYR A 102 -9.33 -10.14 -4.57
N ASP A 103 -8.93 -10.36 -3.33
CA ASP A 103 -7.77 -9.71 -2.69
C ASP A 103 -6.78 -10.79 -2.25
N CYS A 104 -5.53 -10.69 -2.69
CA CYS A 104 -4.45 -11.57 -2.24
C CYS A 104 -3.16 -10.81 -1.94
N VAL A 105 -2.43 -11.30 -0.93
CA VAL A 105 -1.05 -10.92 -0.60
C VAL A 105 -0.15 -12.13 -0.79
N PHE A 106 1.05 -11.90 -1.31
CA PHE A 106 2.05 -12.93 -1.56
C PHE A 106 3.44 -12.33 -1.71
N ASP A 107 4.45 -13.14 -1.42
CA ASP A 107 5.83 -12.76 -1.55
C ASP A 107 6.44 -13.33 -2.83
N THR A 108 7.39 -12.59 -3.39
CA THR A 108 8.18 -13.00 -4.55
C THR A 108 9.65 -12.72 -4.33
N ALA A 109 10.51 -13.51 -4.97
CA ALA A 109 11.93 -13.22 -4.96
C ALA A 109 12.24 -11.92 -5.71
N TRP A 110 12.86 -10.97 -5.00
CA TRP A 110 13.52 -9.75 -5.50
C TRP A 110 12.65 -8.63 -6.11
N SER A 111 11.49 -8.94 -6.69
CA SER A 111 10.74 -7.98 -7.49
C SER A 111 9.27 -8.34 -7.61
N CYS A 112 8.46 -7.35 -7.99
CA CYS A 112 7.08 -7.58 -8.43
C CYS A 112 7.06 -8.46 -9.71
N PRO A 113 6.16 -9.44 -9.85
CA PRO A 113 6.10 -10.32 -11.02
C PRO A 113 5.42 -9.66 -12.24
N GLU A 114 5.93 -8.50 -12.66
CA GLU A 114 5.30 -7.64 -13.67
C GLU A 114 5.06 -8.33 -15.04
N PRO A 115 5.99 -9.13 -15.60
CA PRO A 115 5.74 -9.94 -16.78
C PRO A 115 4.53 -10.87 -16.62
N ALA A 116 4.41 -11.59 -15.50
CA ALA A 116 3.27 -12.46 -15.24
C ALA A 116 1.96 -11.67 -15.05
N LEU A 117 2.01 -10.49 -14.43
CA LEU A 117 0.85 -9.61 -14.29
C LEU A 117 0.36 -9.08 -15.65
N ARG A 118 1.25 -8.88 -16.62
CA ARG A 118 0.87 -8.53 -17.99
C ARG A 118 0.11 -9.65 -18.68
N GLU A 119 0.54 -10.89 -18.49
CA GLU A 119 -0.16 -12.07 -19.00
C GLU A 119 -1.50 -12.31 -18.27
N LEU A 120 -1.56 -12.04 -16.97
CA LEU A 120 -2.81 -12.02 -16.21
C LEU A 120 -3.79 -11.01 -16.81
N ALA A 121 -3.35 -9.77 -17.01
CA ALA A 121 -4.20 -8.73 -17.58
C ALA A 121 -4.74 -9.17 -18.95
N ALA A 122 -3.88 -9.66 -19.85
CA ALA A 122 -4.26 -10.12 -21.18
C ALA A 122 -5.24 -11.31 -21.16
N LYS A 123 -5.04 -12.26 -20.24
CA LYS A 123 -5.88 -13.47 -20.08
C LYS A 123 -7.24 -13.16 -19.46
N TYR A 124 -7.34 -12.12 -18.64
CA TYR A 124 -8.57 -11.72 -17.96
C TYR A 124 -8.95 -10.26 -18.28
N PRO A 125 -9.28 -9.93 -19.54
CA PRO A 125 -9.46 -8.54 -19.97
C PRO A 125 -10.68 -7.84 -19.35
N ALA A 126 -11.62 -8.62 -18.81
CA ALA A 126 -12.80 -8.12 -18.10
C ALA A 126 -12.54 -7.86 -16.61
N LEU A 127 -11.36 -8.26 -16.08
CA LEU A 127 -10.95 -7.90 -14.73
C LEU A 127 -10.24 -6.54 -14.75
N SER A 128 -10.37 -5.82 -13.64
CA SER A 128 -9.63 -4.61 -13.34
C SER A 128 -9.09 -4.66 -11.93
N GLY A 129 -8.02 -3.94 -11.62
CA GLY A 129 -7.45 -4.00 -10.28
C GLY A 129 -6.15 -3.24 -10.09
N THR A 130 -5.61 -3.35 -8.88
CA THR A 130 -4.32 -2.79 -8.47
C THR A 130 -3.33 -3.89 -8.12
N ILE A 131 -2.06 -3.65 -8.41
CA ILE A 131 -0.95 -4.27 -7.69
C ILE A 131 -0.28 -3.20 -6.85
N VAL A 132 -0.01 -3.49 -5.59
CA VAL A 132 0.92 -2.74 -4.75
C VAL A 132 2.06 -3.69 -4.41
N SER A 133 3.31 -3.23 -4.54
CA SER A 133 4.48 -4.05 -4.27
C SER A 133 5.58 -3.20 -3.65
N CYS A 134 6.38 -3.76 -2.75
CA CYS A 134 7.51 -3.06 -2.17
C CYS A 134 8.57 -4.00 -1.61
N ASP A 135 9.78 -3.46 -1.48
CA ASP A 135 10.85 -4.00 -0.67
C ASP A 135 11.48 -2.82 0.10
N PRO A 136 11.15 -2.67 1.40
CA PRO A 136 11.70 -1.60 2.21
C PRO A 136 13.22 -1.70 2.40
N ALA A 137 13.80 -2.91 2.32
CA ALA A 137 15.24 -3.10 2.52
C ALA A 137 16.05 -2.64 1.29
N ASP A 138 15.48 -2.80 0.09
CA ASP A 138 16.06 -2.32 -1.17
C ASP A 138 15.52 -0.93 -1.60
N ASP A 139 14.81 -0.22 -0.71
CA ASP A 139 14.28 1.15 -0.90
C ASP A 139 13.46 1.34 -2.19
N TRP A 140 12.51 0.45 -2.45
CA TRP A 140 11.57 0.66 -3.56
C TRP A 140 10.14 0.24 -3.24
N CYS A 141 9.21 0.92 -3.93
CA CYS A 141 7.81 0.53 -4.01
C CYS A 141 7.26 0.75 -5.41
N LEU A 142 6.16 0.06 -5.72
CA LEU A 142 5.50 0.06 -7.00
C LEU A 142 3.99 0.03 -6.79
N ILE A 143 3.28 0.83 -7.60
CA ILE A 143 1.84 0.67 -7.75
C ILE A 143 1.53 0.51 -9.24
N GLY A 144 0.87 -0.60 -9.56
CA GLY A 144 0.39 -0.90 -10.90
C GLY A 144 -1.11 -1.09 -10.97
N THR A 145 -1.60 -1.09 -12.19
CA THR A 145 -3.02 -1.18 -12.53
C THR A 145 -3.23 -2.19 -13.64
N ILE A 146 -4.30 -2.96 -13.51
CA ILE A 146 -4.79 -3.91 -14.51
C ILE A 146 -6.13 -3.38 -15.00
N GLN A 147 -6.27 -3.12 -16.29
CA GLN A 147 -7.54 -2.70 -16.90
C GLN A 147 -7.59 -3.06 -18.38
N HIS A 148 -8.75 -3.54 -18.85
CA HIS A 148 -9.03 -3.75 -20.27
C HIS A 148 -7.99 -4.60 -21.01
N GLY A 149 -7.43 -5.61 -20.35
CA GLY A 149 -6.40 -6.45 -20.96
C GLY A 149 -4.96 -5.93 -20.81
N PHE A 150 -4.75 -4.78 -20.16
CA PHE A 150 -3.44 -4.15 -20.04
C PHE A 150 -2.99 -4.01 -18.59
N TYR A 151 -1.69 -4.21 -18.38
CA TYR A 151 -0.99 -3.92 -17.14
C TYR A 151 -0.02 -2.74 -17.35
N SER A 152 -0.01 -1.81 -16.40
CA SER A 152 0.94 -0.70 -16.32
C SER A 152 1.30 -0.41 -14.87
N SER A 153 2.48 0.14 -14.63
CA SER A 153 2.99 0.40 -13.29
C SER A 153 3.91 1.61 -13.26
N SER A 154 4.09 2.13 -12.05
CA SER A 154 5.13 3.10 -11.74
C SER A 154 5.83 2.68 -10.45
N ALA A 155 7.14 2.87 -10.41
CA ALA A 155 7.97 2.63 -9.25
C ALA A 155 8.50 3.95 -8.68
N SER A 156 8.79 3.97 -7.38
CA SER A 156 9.50 5.04 -6.70
C SER A 156 10.38 4.47 -5.58
N ALA A 157 11.16 5.35 -4.95
CA ALA A 157 11.74 5.04 -3.63
C ALA A 157 10.65 4.58 -2.67
N TYR A 158 11.03 3.80 -1.66
CA TYR A 158 10.09 3.27 -0.69
C TYR A 158 9.37 4.41 0.05
N ASP A 159 8.06 4.28 0.20
CA ASP A 159 7.26 5.22 0.98
C ASP A 159 6.53 4.46 2.10
N PRO A 160 6.72 4.81 3.38
CA PRO A 160 6.09 4.09 4.50
C PRO A 160 4.56 4.04 4.49
N GLN A 161 3.89 4.88 3.70
CA GLN A 161 2.43 4.78 3.52
C GLN A 161 2.03 3.67 2.53
N ILE A 162 2.97 3.06 1.82
CA ILE A 162 2.73 1.85 1.05
C ILE A 162 2.43 0.67 1.96
N ASP A 163 3.09 0.57 3.14
CA ASP A 163 2.77 -0.48 4.12
C ASP A 163 1.30 -0.48 4.51
N LEU A 164 0.68 0.71 4.61
CA LEU A 164 -0.75 0.81 4.84
C LEU A 164 -1.53 0.11 3.72
N LEU A 165 -1.20 0.40 2.47
CA LEU A 165 -1.88 -0.18 1.31
C LEU A 165 -1.61 -1.69 1.18
N MET A 166 -0.45 -2.15 1.63
CA MET A 166 -0.06 -3.56 1.64
C MET A 166 -0.79 -4.37 2.70
N TRP A 167 -0.76 -3.91 3.95
CA TRP A 167 -1.17 -4.72 5.09
C TRP A 167 -2.57 -4.44 5.59
N ALA A 168 -3.22 -3.35 5.13
CA ALA A 168 -4.55 -3.04 5.64
C ALA A 168 -5.58 -4.10 5.20
N GLY A 169 -6.11 -4.81 6.19
CA GLY A 169 -7.08 -5.89 6.06
C GLY A 169 -6.53 -7.31 6.26
N TYR A 170 -5.21 -7.50 6.37
CA TYR A 170 -4.61 -8.81 6.66
C TYR A 170 -4.29 -9.04 8.15
N GLN A 171 -4.27 -7.97 8.95
CA GLN A 171 -4.35 -8.06 10.40
C GLN A 171 -5.80 -7.90 10.87
N GLU A 172 -6.12 -8.28 12.12
CA GLU A 172 -7.42 -8.04 12.76
C GLU A 172 -7.70 -6.54 12.83
N MET A 173 -8.16 -5.96 11.72
CA MET A 173 -8.45 -4.54 11.59
C MET A 173 -9.95 -4.29 11.72
N ALA A 174 -10.31 -3.13 12.24
CA ALA A 174 -11.72 -2.75 12.42
C ALA A 174 -12.45 -2.47 11.07
N TYR A 175 -11.73 -2.34 9.94
CA TYR A 175 -12.30 -1.91 8.65
C TYR A 175 -11.62 -2.48 7.37
N PRO A 176 -11.44 -3.80 7.21
CA PRO A 176 -10.75 -4.37 6.04
C PRO A 176 -11.41 -4.02 4.69
N GLY A 177 -12.74 -3.92 4.65
CA GLY A 177 -13.49 -3.66 3.41
C GLY A 177 -13.27 -2.24 2.87
N ALA A 178 -13.29 -1.22 3.71
CA ALA A 178 -13.23 0.19 3.28
C ALA A 178 -11.95 0.51 2.49
N LEU A 179 -10.81 -0.05 2.92
CA LEU A 179 -9.54 0.16 2.25
C LEU A 179 -9.43 -0.61 0.93
N ILE A 180 -9.89 -1.86 0.90
CA ILE A 180 -9.95 -2.66 -0.33
C ILE A 180 -10.82 -1.98 -1.39
N HIS A 181 -11.96 -1.43 -0.99
CA HIS A 181 -12.84 -0.67 -1.89
C HIS A 181 -12.18 0.61 -2.41
N ALA A 182 -11.40 1.32 -1.59
CA ALA A 182 -10.69 2.53 -2.03
C ALA A 182 -9.55 2.22 -3.03
N LEU A 183 -8.82 1.11 -2.83
CA LEU A 183 -7.82 0.63 -3.80
C LEU A 183 -8.46 0.40 -5.17
N ILE A 184 -9.61 -0.28 -5.20
CA ILE A 184 -10.35 -0.53 -6.45
C ILE A 184 -10.91 0.75 -7.08
N GLU A 185 -11.48 1.66 -6.29
CA GLU A 185 -12.04 2.91 -6.82
C GLU A 185 -10.96 3.80 -7.46
N SER A 186 -9.74 3.79 -6.92
CA SER A 186 -8.60 4.52 -7.50
C SER A 186 -8.29 4.11 -8.94
N VAL A 187 -8.70 2.90 -9.32
CA VAL A 187 -8.55 2.35 -10.67
C VAL A 187 -9.84 2.45 -11.47
N SER A 188 -11.02 2.38 -10.83
CA SER A 188 -12.33 2.26 -11.50
C SER A 188 -12.91 3.56 -12.10
N GLY A 189 -12.23 4.71 -11.97
CA GLY A 189 -12.74 5.98 -12.50
C GLY A 189 -12.86 6.00 -14.04
N GLU A 190 -14.01 6.44 -14.56
CA GLU A 190 -14.32 6.61 -16.00
C GLU A 190 -13.32 7.50 -16.78
N ARG A 191 -12.40 8.18 -16.09
CA ARG A 191 -11.31 8.98 -16.66
C ARG A 191 -10.04 8.17 -16.97
N ALA A 192 -10.01 6.86 -16.75
CA ALA A 192 -8.86 6.01 -17.03
C ALA A 192 -8.66 5.77 -18.54
N GLY A 193 -8.37 6.86 -19.27
CA GLY A 193 -7.69 6.79 -20.56
C GLY A 193 -6.18 6.54 -20.37
N GLU A 194 -5.39 6.74 -21.43
CA GLU A 194 -3.93 6.57 -21.43
C GLU A 194 -3.21 7.32 -20.29
N ALA A 195 -3.76 8.45 -19.82
CA ALA A 195 -3.20 9.26 -18.74
C ALA A 195 -3.13 8.55 -17.35
N SER A 196 -3.94 7.51 -17.10
CA SER A 196 -3.88 6.74 -15.84
C SER A 196 -2.72 5.75 -15.82
N ARG A 197 -2.18 5.36 -16.98
CA ARG A 197 -1.18 4.30 -17.11
C ARG A 197 0.20 4.69 -16.59
N ASP A 198 0.60 5.93 -16.82
CA ASP A 198 1.94 6.44 -16.49
C ASP A 198 1.98 7.29 -15.21
N MET A 199 0.92 7.24 -14.40
CA MET A 199 0.80 8.03 -13.18
C MET A 199 1.86 7.60 -12.15
N ALA A 200 2.65 8.56 -11.68
CA ALA A 200 3.69 8.33 -10.69
C ALA A 200 3.12 7.86 -9.35
N VAL A 201 3.88 7.06 -8.60
CA VAL A 201 3.47 6.52 -7.29
C VAL A 201 2.91 7.59 -6.33
N PRO A 202 3.54 8.76 -6.14
CA PRO A 202 3.00 9.79 -5.24
C PRO A 202 1.64 10.33 -5.67
N GLU A 203 1.40 10.47 -6.98
CA GLU A 203 0.12 10.94 -7.52
C GLU A 203 -0.98 9.88 -7.37
N ARG A 204 -0.63 8.62 -7.63
CA ARG A 204 -1.56 7.50 -7.45
C ARG A 204 -1.94 7.31 -6.00
N ARG A 205 -0.97 7.41 -5.08
CA ARG A 205 -1.22 7.42 -3.63
C ARG A 205 -2.21 8.52 -3.26
N ARG A 206 -2.00 9.76 -3.72
CA ARG A 206 -2.96 10.86 -3.43
C ARG A 206 -4.38 10.51 -3.89
N THR A 207 -4.52 9.87 -5.05
CA THR A 207 -5.83 9.43 -5.56
C THR A 207 -6.46 8.35 -4.67
N ILE A 208 -5.68 7.36 -4.24
CA ILE A 208 -6.13 6.31 -3.31
C ILE A 208 -6.58 6.91 -1.97
N PHE A 209 -5.80 7.83 -1.40
CA PHE A 209 -6.15 8.45 -0.12
C PHE A 209 -7.37 9.38 -0.23
N ALA A 210 -7.57 10.05 -1.37
CA ALA A 210 -8.80 10.80 -1.61
C ALA A 210 -10.05 9.90 -1.70
N ALA A 211 -9.90 8.65 -2.17
CA ALA A 211 -10.97 7.64 -2.14
C ALA A 211 -11.20 7.08 -0.71
N LEU A 212 -10.14 6.95 0.09
CA LEU A 212 -10.23 6.56 1.50
C LEU A 212 -10.97 7.62 2.33
N ASP A 213 -10.75 8.90 2.06
CA ASP A 213 -11.41 10.02 2.75
C ASP A 213 -12.93 9.96 2.72
N GLN A 214 -13.50 9.39 1.65
CA GLN A 214 -14.94 9.27 1.48
C GLN A 214 -15.54 8.09 2.27
N ARG A 215 -14.70 7.18 2.77
CA ARG A 215 -15.10 5.89 3.37
C ARG A 215 -14.73 5.76 4.84
N LEU A 216 -13.76 6.52 5.29
CA LEU A 216 -13.21 6.41 6.64
C LEU A 216 -13.69 7.56 7.53
N THR A 217 -13.59 7.33 8.85
CA THR A 217 -13.90 8.38 9.81
C THR A 217 -12.89 9.53 9.69
N HIS A 218 -13.34 10.76 9.92
CA HIS A 218 -12.48 11.95 9.94
C HIS A 218 -11.25 11.75 10.85
N SER A 219 -11.44 11.10 12.00
CA SER A 219 -10.37 10.81 12.97
C SER A 219 -9.25 9.94 12.38
N LEU A 220 -9.60 8.98 11.51
CA LEU A 220 -8.63 8.09 10.85
C LEU A 220 -7.93 8.80 9.69
N CYS A 221 -8.68 9.51 8.83
CA CYS A 221 -8.09 10.33 7.77
C CYS A 221 -7.10 11.36 8.31
N ARG A 222 -7.45 12.00 9.44
CA ARG A 222 -6.59 12.97 10.11
C ARG A 222 -5.21 12.40 10.49
N ARG A 223 -5.17 11.14 10.93
CA ARG A 223 -3.93 10.42 11.29
C ARG A 223 -3.10 10.09 10.06
N PHE A 224 -3.74 9.67 8.96
CA PHE A 224 -3.05 9.46 7.68
C PHE A 224 -2.36 10.73 7.17
N TYR A 225 -3.07 11.86 7.23
CA TYR A 225 -2.51 13.15 6.80
C TYR A 225 -1.44 13.67 7.76
N PHE A 226 -1.58 13.42 9.07
CA PHE A 226 -0.53 13.78 10.02
C PHE A 226 0.76 12.99 9.76
N GLU A 227 0.66 11.66 9.58
CA GLU A 227 1.82 10.83 9.21
C GLU A 227 2.43 11.31 7.89
N ARG A 228 1.61 11.66 6.89
CA ARG A 228 2.10 12.23 5.63
C ARG A 228 2.91 13.51 5.84
N SER A 229 2.39 14.43 6.65
CA SER A 229 3.11 15.65 7.01
C SER A 229 4.45 15.35 7.68
N ALA A 230 4.49 14.38 8.60
CA ALA A 230 5.72 13.98 9.27
C ALA A 230 6.76 13.42 8.29
N LEU A 231 6.34 12.53 7.38
CA LEU A 231 7.21 11.94 6.35
C LEU A 231 7.70 12.98 5.33
N ASP A 232 6.83 13.90 4.89
CA ASP A 232 7.23 14.96 3.95
C ASP A 232 8.21 15.94 4.58
N VAL A 233 8.00 16.32 5.85
CA VAL A 233 8.95 17.16 6.58
C VAL A 233 10.29 16.46 6.74
N LEU A 234 10.30 15.16 7.08
CA LEU A 234 11.53 14.37 7.18
C LEU A 234 12.30 14.39 5.86
N ALA A 235 11.64 14.03 4.75
CA ALA A 235 12.27 13.99 3.43
C ALA A 235 12.85 15.36 3.01
N LEU A 236 12.17 16.46 3.34
CA LEU A 236 12.67 17.81 3.08
C LEU A 236 13.90 18.15 3.92
N LEU A 237 13.91 17.79 5.21
CA LEU A 237 15.06 17.99 6.09
C LEU A 237 16.27 17.17 5.64
N GLU A 238 16.07 15.93 5.19
CA GLU A 238 17.13 15.06 4.64
C GLU A 238 17.65 15.57 3.30
N ALA A 239 16.79 16.18 2.48
CA ALA A 239 17.17 16.91 1.28
C ALA A 239 17.86 18.26 1.57
N GLY A 240 18.12 18.60 2.84
CA GLY A 240 18.84 19.79 3.25
C GLY A 240 18.02 21.08 3.26
N GLN A 241 16.69 21.00 3.18
CA GLN A 241 15.83 22.18 3.34
C GLN A 241 15.89 22.68 4.79
N SER A 242 15.93 24.00 4.97
CA SER A 242 15.89 24.59 6.30
C SER A 242 14.48 24.54 6.89
N VAL A 243 14.36 24.47 8.22
CA VAL A 243 13.08 24.58 8.94
C VAL A 243 12.31 25.84 8.52
N TRP A 244 13.03 26.93 8.27
CA TRP A 244 12.44 28.18 7.81
C TRP A 244 11.85 28.03 6.42
N ASP A 245 12.58 27.43 5.47
CA ASP A 245 12.08 27.23 4.10
C ASP A 245 10.85 26.32 4.07
N ILE A 246 10.86 25.22 4.83
CA ILE A 246 9.73 24.28 4.89
C ILE A 246 8.45 25.00 5.34
N ARG A 247 8.56 25.86 6.36
CA ARG A 247 7.42 26.60 6.93
C ARG A 247 6.97 27.76 6.04
N GLU A 248 7.89 28.65 5.68
CA GLU A 248 7.53 29.92 5.02
C GLU A 248 7.20 29.73 3.54
N ARG A 249 7.78 28.71 2.89
CA ARG A 249 7.46 28.38 1.49
C ARG A 249 6.34 27.35 1.36
N ASN A 250 5.79 26.88 2.48
CA ASN A 250 4.70 25.90 2.53
C ASN A 250 4.98 24.68 1.63
N LEU A 251 6.12 24.03 1.85
CA LEU A 251 6.62 22.96 0.96
C LEU A 251 5.83 21.64 1.10
N VAL A 252 5.09 21.47 2.20
CA VAL A 252 4.22 20.31 2.43
C VAL A 252 2.77 20.71 2.17
N GLN A 253 2.16 20.11 1.15
CA GLN A 253 0.84 20.54 0.67
C GLN A 253 -0.14 19.37 0.58
N HIS A 254 -1.02 19.30 1.57
CA HIS A 254 -2.24 18.48 1.57
C HIS A 254 -3.23 19.07 2.60
N PRO A 255 -4.49 18.63 2.66
CA PRO A 255 -5.45 19.13 3.66
C PRO A 255 -4.87 19.06 5.09
N GLY A 256 -4.91 20.19 5.81
CA GLY A 256 -4.46 20.29 7.21
C GLY A 256 -2.94 20.44 7.44
N SER A 257 -2.09 20.32 6.40
CA SER A 257 -0.63 20.22 6.57
C SER A 257 0.02 21.41 7.29
N ALA A 258 -0.45 22.64 7.09
CA ALA A 258 0.19 23.83 7.68
C ALA A 258 0.25 23.81 9.21
N LYS A 259 -0.82 23.36 9.89
CA LYS A 259 -0.84 23.22 11.35
C LYS A 259 0.08 22.08 11.81
N ASP A 260 0.16 21.01 11.04
CA ASP A 260 1.02 19.87 11.34
C ASP A 260 2.49 20.23 11.21
N VAL A 261 2.89 20.84 10.11
CA VAL A 261 4.26 21.31 9.89
C VAL A 261 4.70 22.25 11.01
N ALA A 262 3.84 23.16 11.46
CA ALA A 262 4.16 24.05 12.58
C ALA A 262 4.35 23.30 13.91
N PHE A 263 3.55 22.26 14.17
CA PHE A 263 3.67 21.42 15.36
C PHE A 263 4.94 20.56 15.32
N LEU A 264 5.18 19.88 14.18
CA LEU A 264 6.31 18.98 13.92
C LEU A 264 7.66 19.69 14.05
N LEU A 265 7.75 20.91 13.54
CA LEU A 265 8.97 21.72 13.56
C LEU A 265 9.07 22.61 14.81
N GLY A 266 8.03 22.64 15.64
CA GLY A 266 8.00 23.39 16.90
C GLY A 266 8.82 22.70 17.99
N ASN A 267 9.44 23.50 18.87
CA ASN A 267 10.25 23.01 19.99
C ASN A 267 11.36 22.02 19.58
N ASP A 268 11.94 22.19 18.38
CA ASP A 268 13.03 21.35 17.88
C ASP A 268 12.71 19.84 17.88
N ARG A 269 11.44 19.45 17.68
CA ARG A 269 10.96 18.05 17.72
C ARG A 269 11.44 17.14 16.59
N MET A 270 12.14 17.65 15.59
CA MET A 270 12.75 16.87 14.49
C MET A 270 14.24 17.19 14.30
N ARG A 271 14.88 17.73 15.35
CA ARG A 271 16.21 18.31 15.23
C ARG A 271 17.29 17.25 15.11
N THR A 272 17.26 16.21 15.93
CA THR A 272 18.25 15.11 15.87
C THR A 272 17.73 13.91 15.07
N PRO A 273 18.61 12.98 14.65
CA PRO A 273 18.18 11.73 14.03
C PRO A 273 17.22 10.93 14.92
N LEU A 274 17.50 10.83 16.22
CA LEU A 274 16.63 10.15 17.18
C LEU A 274 15.25 10.81 17.28
N ASP A 275 15.18 12.14 17.27
CA ASP A 275 13.89 12.83 17.26
C ASP A 275 13.02 12.45 16.05
N ARG A 276 13.65 12.37 14.87
CA ARG A 276 12.97 12.02 13.63
C ARG A 276 12.44 10.59 13.69
N GLN A 277 13.26 9.64 14.14
CA GLN A 277 12.84 8.25 14.29
C GLN A 277 11.70 8.11 15.30
N LEU A 278 11.81 8.72 16.48
CA LEU A 278 10.75 8.70 17.49
C LEU A 278 9.46 9.29 16.95
N LEU A 279 9.52 10.45 16.29
CA LEU A 279 8.32 11.12 15.80
C LEU A 279 7.65 10.33 14.69
N ILE A 280 8.38 9.87 13.66
CA ILE A 280 7.82 9.02 12.61
C ILE A 280 7.22 7.75 13.21
N GLY A 281 7.94 7.08 14.12
CA GLY A 281 7.45 5.91 14.82
C GLY A 281 6.14 6.16 15.58
N MET A 282 6.01 7.29 16.27
CA MET A 282 4.79 7.67 16.97
C MET A 282 3.64 8.01 16.02
N ALA A 283 3.91 8.71 14.92
CA ALA A 283 2.89 9.03 13.91
C ALA A 283 2.33 7.76 13.27
N THR A 284 3.20 6.79 12.95
CA THR A 284 2.80 5.48 12.46
C THR A 284 2.03 4.67 13.50
N ALA A 285 2.48 4.66 14.77
CA ALA A 285 1.76 3.95 15.84
C ALA A 285 0.33 4.49 16.03
N LEU A 286 0.15 5.82 16.02
CA LEU A 286 -1.17 6.44 16.13
C LEU A 286 -2.12 6.05 15.00
N ARG A 287 -1.59 5.90 13.79
CA ARG A 287 -2.33 5.39 12.64
C ARG A 287 -2.73 3.94 12.86
N ASP A 288 -1.78 3.08 13.21
CA ASP A 288 -2.00 1.64 13.35
C ASP A 288 -2.98 1.32 14.49
N ASP A 289 -2.84 1.99 15.64
CA ASP A 289 -3.75 1.87 16.79
C ASP A 289 -5.19 2.23 16.42
N ALA A 290 -5.37 3.23 15.54
CA ALA A 290 -6.68 3.63 15.04
C ALA A 290 -7.25 2.65 14.01
N LEU A 291 -6.42 1.98 13.20
CA LEU A 291 -6.84 0.97 12.22
C LEU A 291 -7.31 -0.33 12.88
N VAL A 292 -6.60 -0.76 13.92
CA VAL A 292 -6.95 -1.97 14.69
C VAL A 292 -8.15 -1.71 15.60
N GLY A 293 -8.50 -0.45 15.85
CA GLY A 293 -9.57 -0.08 16.78
C GLY A 293 -9.21 -0.37 18.24
N CYS A 294 -7.93 -0.66 18.52
CA CYS A 294 -7.40 -0.90 19.86
C CYS A 294 -7.53 0.34 20.76
N GLY A 295 -7.62 1.53 20.17
CA GLY A 295 -7.55 2.78 20.91
C GLY A 295 -6.20 2.92 21.64
N ASP A 296 -6.03 4.01 22.37
CA ASP A 296 -4.85 4.18 23.22
C ASP A 296 -5.07 3.42 24.54
N ASN A 297 -4.51 2.22 24.64
CA ASN A 297 -4.64 1.35 25.81
C ASN A 297 -3.26 0.93 26.34
N GLU A 298 -3.24 0.36 27.56
CA GLU A 298 -1.97 -0.03 28.20
C GLU A 298 -1.15 -1.05 27.40
N LYS A 299 -1.80 -1.91 26.61
CA LYS A 299 -1.09 -2.87 25.75
C LYS A 299 -0.38 -2.11 24.62
N ALA A 300 -1.09 -1.24 23.91
CA ALA A 300 -0.52 -0.40 22.86
C ALA A 300 0.64 0.46 23.38
N ALA A 301 0.52 1.03 24.58
CA ALA A 301 1.59 1.77 25.23
C ALA A 301 2.84 0.91 25.50
N ARG A 302 2.67 -0.32 26.00
CA ARG A 302 3.79 -1.27 26.19
C ARG A 302 4.42 -1.66 24.85
N ASP A 303 3.61 -2.00 23.86
CA ASP A 303 4.08 -2.41 22.54
C ASP A 303 4.90 -1.29 21.87
N ARG A 304 4.49 -0.03 22.04
CA ARG A 304 5.25 1.16 21.58
C ARG A 304 6.60 1.30 22.29
N ARG A 305 6.64 1.17 23.62
CA ARG A 305 7.91 1.22 24.39
C ARG A 305 8.86 0.10 23.95
N THR A 306 8.38 -1.14 23.89
CA THR A 306 9.17 -2.30 23.46
C THR A 306 9.73 -2.11 22.05
N ARG A 307 8.94 -1.52 21.13
CA ARG A 307 9.45 -1.21 19.78
C ARG A 307 10.64 -0.24 19.82
N ILE A 308 10.60 0.78 20.67
CA ILE A 308 11.71 1.74 20.80
C ILE A 308 12.94 1.05 21.41
N GLU A 309 12.73 0.25 22.46
CA GLU A 309 13.80 -0.51 23.12
C GLU A 309 14.49 -1.49 22.16
N ASP A 310 13.72 -2.23 21.36
CA ASP A 310 14.25 -3.32 20.55
C ASP A 310 14.70 -2.89 19.14
N GLN A 311 14.18 -1.77 18.62
CA GLN A 311 14.37 -1.37 17.20
C GLN A 311 14.93 0.03 17.00
N VAL A 312 14.89 0.90 18.00
CA VAL A 312 15.36 2.30 17.87
C VAL A 312 16.64 2.50 18.68
N LEU A 313 16.59 2.26 19.99
CA LEU A 313 17.74 2.45 20.87
C LEU A 313 19.02 1.69 20.46
N PRO A 314 18.96 0.46 19.90
CA PRO A 314 20.17 -0.26 19.49
C PRO A 314 20.99 0.44 18.40
N ASP A 315 20.39 1.39 17.66
CA ASP A 315 21.07 2.16 16.61
C ASP A 315 21.83 3.39 17.14
N TYR A 316 21.73 3.69 18.45
CA TYR A 316 22.31 4.89 19.07
C TYR A 316 23.23 4.54 20.22
N ASP A 317 24.45 5.09 20.19
CA ASP A 317 25.38 4.96 21.31
C ASP A 317 25.16 6.03 22.40
N GLU A 318 25.92 5.95 23.48
CA GLU A 318 25.79 6.89 24.61
C GLU A 318 26.04 8.36 24.21
N ASP A 319 26.92 8.61 23.23
CA ASP A 319 27.24 9.96 22.77
C ASP A 319 26.08 10.52 21.94
N ASP A 320 25.46 9.69 21.08
CA ASP A 320 24.24 10.05 20.36
C ASP A 320 23.10 10.40 21.32
N LEU A 321 22.89 9.59 22.35
CA LEU A 321 21.85 9.81 23.36
C LEU A 321 22.12 11.10 24.15
N ARG A 322 23.37 11.39 24.51
CA ARG A 322 23.76 12.66 25.14
C ARG A 322 23.53 13.85 24.22
N ALA A 323 23.84 13.72 22.93
CA ALA A 323 23.62 14.77 21.94
C ALA A 323 22.12 15.08 21.78
N TRP A 324 21.29 14.04 21.70
CA TRP A 324 19.83 14.19 21.74
C TRP A 324 19.37 14.87 23.03
N ALA A 325 19.82 14.39 24.18
CA ALA A 325 19.43 14.91 25.48
C ALA A 325 19.77 16.40 25.64
N ALA A 326 20.94 16.82 25.17
CA ALA A 326 21.36 18.22 25.19
C ALA A 326 20.40 19.15 24.42
N VAL A 327 19.78 18.67 23.34
CA VAL A 327 18.75 19.41 22.61
C VAL A 327 17.40 19.33 23.32
N ALA A 328 17.02 18.12 23.73
CA ALA A 328 15.70 17.84 24.27
C ALA A 328 15.43 18.53 25.62
N MET A 329 16.47 18.79 26.44
CA MET A 329 16.33 19.54 27.71
C MET A 329 15.84 20.99 27.53
N TYR A 330 15.97 21.59 26.36
CA TYR A 330 15.44 22.94 26.09
C TYR A 330 13.93 22.92 25.78
N ARG A 331 13.34 21.73 25.63
CA ARG A 331 11.91 21.59 25.35
C ARG A 331 11.10 21.82 26.64
N PRO A 332 9.99 22.58 26.57
CA PRO A 332 9.19 22.86 27.76
C PRO A 332 8.79 21.60 28.52
N GLY A 333 9.11 21.53 29.81
CA GLY A 333 8.73 20.43 30.71
C GLY A 333 9.46 19.10 30.49
N VAL A 334 10.46 19.04 29.61
CA VAL A 334 11.26 17.82 29.41
C VAL A 334 12.37 17.80 30.47
N LEU A 335 12.44 16.70 31.22
CA LEU A 335 13.49 16.42 32.19
C LEU A 335 14.22 15.17 31.72
N ILE A 336 15.55 15.22 31.71
CA ILE A 336 16.38 14.11 31.24
C ILE A 336 17.42 13.83 32.31
N ASP A 337 17.53 12.56 32.68
CA ASP A 337 18.61 12.07 33.53
C ASP A 337 19.78 11.65 32.64
N MET A 338 20.92 12.33 32.82
CA MET A 338 22.16 12.06 32.09
C MET A 338 23.19 11.28 32.93
N GLY A 339 22.76 10.68 34.06
CA GLY A 339 23.63 10.03 35.03
C GLY A 339 24.27 8.73 34.56
N SER A 340 23.64 8.02 33.62
CA SER A 340 24.17 6.81 32.97
C SER A 340 23.49 6.59 31.61
N ILE A 341 23.99 5.65 30.82
CA ILE A 341 23.36 5.24 29.56
C ILE A 341 21.94 4.70 29.79
N GLU A 342 21.73 3.89 30.83
CA GLU A 342 20.41 3.34 31.15
C GLU A 342 19.42 4.45 31.56
N ALA A 343 19.91 5.49 32.24
CA ALA A 343 19.09 6.66 32.59
C ALA A 343 18.71 7.50 31.36
N LEU A 344 19.62 7.59 30.38
CA LEU A 344 19.35 8.24 29.08
C LEU A 344 18.33 7.45 28.27
N GLU A 345 18.50 6.13 28.16
CA GLU A 345 17.53 5.23 27.49
C GLU A 345 16.15 5.35 28.12
N GLN A 346 16.06 5.32 29.45
CA GLN A 346 14.79 5.53 30.16
C GLN A 346 14.19 6.91 29.88
N SER A 347 15.02 7.95 29.81
CA SER A 347 14.58 9.31 29.46
C SER A 347 14.06 9.41 28.03
N VAL A 348 14.60 8.63 27.09
CA VAL A 348 14.08 8.52 25.72
C VAL A 348 12.69 7.90 25.71
N LEU A 349 12.48 6.82 26.46
CA LEU A 349 11.18 6.15 26.58
C LEU A 349 10.12 7.07 27.21
N ASP A 350 10.48 7.76 28.29
CA ASP A 350 9.58 8.70 28.95
C ASP A 350 9.25 9.91 28.06
N TYR A 351 10.23 10.37 27.27
CA TYR A 351 9.99 11.39 26.26
C TYR A 351 9.07 10.89 25.14
N ALA A 352 9.23 9.64 24.69
CA ALA A 352 8.40 9.06 23.65
C ALA A 352 6.92 8.96 24.06
N ASP A 353 6.63 8.54 25.30
CA ASP A 353 5.27 8.53 25.83
C ASP A 353 4.66 9.93 25.87
N ARG A 354 5.47 10.91 26.28
CA ARG A 354 5.04 12.30 26.28
C ARG A 354 4.79 12.82 24.86
N LEU A 355 5.67 12.49 23.92
CA LEU A 355 5.52 12.85 22.51
C LEU A 355 4.22 12.27 21.95
N HIS A 356 3.92 11.00 22.25
CA HIS A 356 2.65 10.38 21.88
C HIS A 356 1.44 11.16 22.42
N ALA A 357 1.46 11.55 23.70
CA ALA A 357 0.39 12.34 24.31
C ALA A 357 0.25 13.73 23.66
N ASP A 358 1.37 14.40 23.36
CA ASP A 358 1.38 15.68 22.63
C ASP A 358 0.75 15.53 21.23
N LEU A 359 1.06 14.45 20.51
CA LEU A 359 0.50 14.18 19.19
C LEU A 359 -1.02 13.92 19.26
N LEU A 360 -1.48 13.14 20.23
CA LEU A 360 -2.93 12.92 20.46
C LEU A 360 -3.66 14.25 20.70
N ALA A 361 -3.13 15.08 21.61
CA ALA A 361 -3.72 16.38 21.91
C ALA A 361 -3.75 17.30 20.68
N HIS A 362 -2.69 17.28 19.86
CA HIS A 362 -2.63 18.03 18.61
C HIS A 362 -3.71 17.60 17.61
N MET A 363 -3.93 16.28 17.47
CA MET A 363 -4.97 15.75 16.59
C MET A 363 -6.38 16.16 17.03
N ASP A 364 -6.65 16.17 18.34
CA ASP A 364 -7.96 16.54 18.89
C ASP A 364 -8.25 18.05 18.82
N SER A 365 -7.21 18.89 18.85
CA SER A 365 -7.33 20.35 18.72
C SER A 365 -7.63 20.84 17.30
N GLY A 366 -7.57 19.94 16.31
CA GLY A 366 -7.49 20.25 14.88
C GLY A 366 -8.81 20.36 14.11
N GLY A 367 -9.94 20.69 14.73
CA GLY A 367 -11.25 20.77 14.06
C GLY A 367 -11.22 21.61 12.76
N ILE A 368 -11.62 20.99 11.64
CA ILE A 368 -11.97 21.66 10.39
C ILE A 368 -13.43 21.33 10.10
N GLU A 369 -14.28 22.36 9.97
CA GLU A 369 -15.67 22.21 9.52
C GLU A 369 -15.67 21.81 8.04
N PHE A 370 -16.22 20.63 7.74
CA PHE A 370 -16.63 20.20 6.41
C PHE A 370 -18.05 19.63 6.49
N PRO A 371 -18.84 19.73 5.41
CA PRO A 371 -20.26 19.40 5.43
C PRO A 371 -20.48 17.95 5.86
N ASP A 372 -21.52 17.74 6.67
CA ASP A 372 -21.84 16.48 7.33
C ASP A 372 -21.62 15.26 6.41
N PRO A 373 -20.99 14.18 6.91
CA PRO A 373 -20.89 12.94 6.16
C PRO A 373 -22.30 12.44 5.84
N ILE A 374 -22.55 12.11 4.58
CA ILE A 374 -23.76 11.41 4.15
C ILE A 374 -23.85 10.15 5.02
N ARG A 375 -24.89 10.09 5.86
CA ARG A 375 -25.12 8.97 6.76
C ARG A 375 -25.11 7.68 5.95
N THR A 376 -24.33 6.71 6.42
CA THR A 376 -24.00 5.43 5.79
C THR A 376 -25.22 4.64 5.27
N GLU A 377 -26.42 4.92 5.79
CA GLU A 377 -27.69 4.34 5.30
C GLU A 377 -28.11 4.87 3.91
N GLN A 378 -27.85 6.14 3.58
CA GLN A 378 -28.24 6.72 2.28
C GLN A 378 -27.35 6.26 1.12
N ALA A 379 -26.09 5.93 1.37
CA ALA A 379 -25.18 5.42 0.33
C ALA A 379 -25.55 4.00 -0.12
N ILE A 380 -26.05 3.17 0.81
CA ILE A 380 -26.55 1.82 0.51
C ILE A 380 -27.85 1.90 -0.28
N ASP A 381 -28.76 2.82 0.06
CA ASP A 381 -30.01 3.01 -0.67
C ASP A 381 -29.79 3.55 -2.08
N CYS A 382 -28.89 4.51 -2.29
CA CYS A 382 -28.53 5.00 -3.63
C CYS A 382 -27.92 3.90 -4.53
N ALA A 383 -27.10 3.01 -3.96
CA ALA A 383 -26.51 1.89 -4.69
C ALA A 383 -27.56 0.81 -5.04
N LEU A 384 -28.54 0.59 -4.16
CA LEU A 384 -29.64 -0.36 -4.38
C LEU A 384 -30.71 0.19 -5.35
N GLU A 385 -30.93 1.50 -5.40
CA GLU A 385 -31.82 2.14 -6.39
C GLU A 385 -31.21 2.14 -7.80
N ALA A 386 -29.90 2.33 -7.93
CA ALA A 386 -29.20 2.24 -9.22
C ALA A 386 -29.25 0.82 -9.84
N LEU A 387 -29.45 -0.22 -9.02
CA LEU A 387 -29.60 -1.61 -9.44
C LEU A 387 -31.05 -2.00 -9.84
N ARG A 388 -32.02 -1.07 -9.75
CA ARG A 388 -33.47 -1.32 -10.00
C ARG A 388 -34.03 -0.68 -11.27
N LEU A 389 -33.23 -0.49 -12.32
CA LEU A 389 -33.80 -0.15 -13.63
C LEU A 389 -34.31 -1.41 -14.37
N PRO A 390 -35.56 -1.45 -14.86
CA PRO A 390 -36.08 -2.60 -15.57
C PRO A 390 -35.46 -2.74 -16.97
N THR A 391 -35.31 -3.99 -17.40
CA THR A 391 -35.04 -4.44 -18.77
C THR A 391 -35.90 -3.69 -19.78
N GLN A 392 -35.28 -2.99 -20.73
CA GLN A 392 -35.97 -2.49 -21.92
C GLN A 392 -36.48 -3.67 -22.76
N GLU A 393 -37.80 -3.85 -22.78
CA GLU A 393 -38.48 -4.65 -23.81
C GLU A 393 -38.40 -3.94 -25.17
N GLY A 394 -38.26 -4.77 -26.21
CA GLY A 394 -37.82 -4.38 -27.53
C GLY A 394 -38.77 -3.45 -28.29
N VAL A 395 -38.13 -2.48 -28.96
CA VAL A 395 -38.68 -1.73 -30.08
C VAL A 395 -39.02 -2.71 -31.20
N ARG A 396 -40.31 -2.97 -31.43
CA ARG A 396 -40.80 -3.56 -32.70
C ARG A 396 -41.07 -2.44 -33.70
N PHE A 397 -40.38 -2.57 -34.83
CA PHE A 397 -40.45 -1.76 -36.04
C PHE A 397 -41.89 -1.52 -36.53
N GLY A 398 -42.25 -0.25 -36.76
CA GLY A 398 -43.38 0.16 -37.58
C GLY A 398 -42.87 0.54 -38.97
N ALA A 399 -43.18 -0.29 -39.97
CA ALA A 399 -42.90 -0.04 -41.37
C ALA A 399 -43.74 1.14 -41.88
N ALA A 400 -43.10 2.03 -42.64
CA ALA A 400 -43.77 3.05 -43.43
C ALA A 400 -44.31 2.40 -44.72
N GLU A 401 -45.62 2.46 -44.93
CA GLU A 401 -46.21 2.33 -46.27
C GLU A 401 -47.14 3.51 -46.56
N VAL A 402 -47.09 3.87 -47.83
CA VAL A 402 -47.52 5.11 -48.48
C VAL A 402 -49.03 5.12 -48.69
N GLY A 403 -49.68 6.27 -48.47
CA GLY A 403 -51.10 6.48 -48.78
C GLY A 403 -51.39 7.90 -49.24
N SER A 404 -51.44 8.08 -50.56
CA SER A 404 -51.80 9.28 -51.31
C SER A 404 -53.23 9.77 -51.06
N SER A 405 -53.44 11.10 -51.11
CA SER A 405 -54.76 11.74 -51.16
C SER A 405 -55.17 12.07 -52.62
N SER A 406 -56.22 11.36 -53.07
CA SER A 406 -57.43 11.72 -53.88
C SER A 406 -57.41 12.78 -55.00
N PRO A 407 -58.39 12.77 -55.94
CA PRO A 407 -59.56 11.89 -56.13
C PRO A 407 -59.54 10.98 -57.36
#